data_AF-A0A1Q5PVW5-F1
#
_entry.id   AF-A0A1Q5PVW5-F1
#
_cell.length_a   1.000
_cell.length_b   1.000
_cell.length_c   1.000
_cell.angle_alpha   90.00
_cell.angle_beta   90.00
_cell.angle_gamma   90.00
#
_symmetry.space_group_name_H-M   'P 1'
#
loop_
_entity.id
_entity.type
_entity.pdbx_description
1 polymer ?
#
loop_
_entity_poly.entity_id
_entity_poly.type
_entity_poly.pdbx_seq_one_letter_code
_entity_poly.pdbx_strand_id
1 'polypeptide(L)'
;MSRFLPFEIATSNFVLILVLVAATVLLGTTYFLATRGTYAAAQGGWGTWRRRLAALAAVLLCQVLVVAVFAARTNQTMRWAVTLGDLVELLGAELPAPSALLPLTPTATTDKSAKWHTNFTEHDAQLQVTHFAGPTSGVSDDVWVWTPRHYSPTDKRPHNVLLLLHGDPGTPDGMLYNLDITAKVQQAIDSGALPPTLVVAPALSVDAAQRAEPDCADFAGRARVGTWVQVDVPRMLRANFPNVSADREAWALGGVSSGGYCAVWTVLQRSSEFGTAAAFSAYDAPQIGGLAQANELRAAHTLSHLVQGDAHSAVNWWLTAAQDDRDATHFVRHFALAAPQADHVARDLVPAGGHAWALWRQRLPHFLSWWGAAQAGQPIDWEPTESGPQTPVGLLAKLEEVAPLRHLGVLVAAWGLLGVLTVLAAFPRAVLLARRRWWGRMRGDRERGASPPLPASEVFIPRRLWRLVSRGVWLGLASLGAVLAAGLGVNRWGEFYPTWQVAFLDLASIW
;
A
#
# COMPACT_ATOMS: atom_id res chain seq x y z
N MET A 1 -13.39 -19.94 -22.60
CA MET A 1 -14.10 -20.34 -21.37
C MET A 1 -13.28 -21.36 -20.61
N SER A 2 -12.46 -20.88 -19.67
CA SER A 2 -11.82 -21.69 -18.62
C SER A 2 -12.00 -20.89 -17.33
N ARG A 3 -12.93 -21.33 -16.48
CA ARG A 3 -13.15 -20.76 -15.14
C ARG A 3 -11.91 -21.07 -14.29
N PHE A 4 -10.91 -20.20 -14.33
CA PHE A 4 -9.95 -20.13 -13.24
C PHE A 4 -10.70 -19.56 -12.04
N LEU A 5 -10.84 -20.35 -10.99
CA LEU A 5 -11.25 -19.85 -9.68
C LEU A 5 -10.27 -18.72 -9.31
N PRO A 6 -10.74 -17.51 -8.96
CA PRO A 6 -9.84 -16.43 -8.56
C PRO A 6 -9.17 -16.85 -7.24
N PHE A 7 -7.88 -17.18 -7.31
CA PHE A 7 -7.09 -17.45 -6.12
C PHE A 7 -6.66 -16.11 -5.54
N GLU A 8 -7.40 -15.64 -4.54
CA GLU A 8 -7.19 -14.35 -3.90
C GLU A 8 -5.88 -14.39 -3.09
N ILE A 9 -4.86 -13.66 -3.56
CA ILE A 9 -3.54 -13.58 -2.90
C ILE A 9 -3.65 -12.79 -1.57
N ALA A 10 -4.73 -12.04 -1.39
CA ALA A 10 -4.91 -11.05 -0.34
C ALA A 10 -5.45 -11.58 1.02
N THR A 11 -5.56 -12.89 1.24
CA THR A 11 -6.10 -13.42 2.51
C THR A 11 -5.02 -13.60 3.59
N SER A 12 -5.29 -13.17 4.83
CA SER A 12 -4.39 -13.34 5.99
C SER A 12 -3.85 -14.77 6.16
N ASN A 13 -4.67 -15.76 5.78
CA ASN A 13 -4.32 -17.19 5.78
C ASN A 13 -3.19 -17.54 4.80
N PHE A 14 -3.12 -16.91 3.63
CA PHE A 14 -2.09 -17.19 2.61
C PHE A 14 -0.69 -16.76 3.09
N VAL A 15 -0.59 -15.59 3.72
CA VAL A 15 0.67 -15.08 4.29
C VAL A 15 1.13 -15.95 5.47
N LEU A 16 0.21 -16.36 6.34
CA LEU A 16 0.51 -17.26 7.45
C LEU A 16 1.05 -18.61 6.95
N ILE A 17 0.48 -19.17 5.88
CA ILE A 17 0.95 -20.43 5.27
C ILE A 17 2.39 -20.26 4.75
N LEU A 18 2.70 -19.18 4.05
CA LEU A 18 4.06 -18.94 3.55
C LEU A 18 5.09 -18.77 4.67
N VAL A 19 4.73 -18.08 5.77
CA VAL A 19 5.59 -17.96 6.97
C VAL A 19 5.84 -19.32 7.60
N LEU A 20 4.78 -20.13 7.76
CA LEU A 20 4.89 -21.48 8.32
C LEU A 20 5.76 -22.39 7.44
N VAL A 21 5.63 -22.30 6.11
CA VAL A 21 6.46 -23.04 5.16
C VAL A 21 7.93 -22.59 5.25
N ALA A 22 8.20 -21.28 5.29
CA ALA A 22 9.57 -20.76 5.45
C ALA A 22 10.21 -21.24 6.75
N ALA A 23 9.49 -21.15 7.87
CA ALA A 23 9.94 -21.62 9.18
C ALA A 23 10.19 -23.14 9.18
N THR A 24 9.32 -23.92 8.55
CA THR A 24 9.47 -25.38 8.45
C THR A 24 10.69 -25.77 7.62
N VAL A 25 10.95 -25.09 6.50
CA VAL A 25 12.14 -25.32 5.67
C VAL A 25 13.41 -24.92 6.42
N LEU A 26 13.42 -23.78 7.12
CA LEU A 26 14.54 -23.32 7.96
C LEU A 26 14.87 -24.32 9.08
N LEU A 27 13.85 -24.76 9.82
CA LEU A 27 13.98 -25.73 10.90
C LEU A 27 14.40 -27.10 10.38
N GLY A 28 13.84 -27.56 9.25
CA GLY A 28 14.22 -28.81 8.60
C GLY A 28 15.67 -28.80 8.13
N THR A 29 16.13 -27.69 7.56
CA THR A 29 17.49 -27.53 7.05
C THR A 29 18.52 -27.44 8.17
N THR A 30 18.24 -26.65 9.20
CA THR A 30 19.09 -26.55 10.40
C THR A 30 19.15 -27.88 11.14
N TYR A 31 18.02 -28.58 11.30
CA TYR A 31 17.96 -29.93 11.87
C TYR A 31 18.75 -30.95 11.05
N PHE A 32 18.64 -30.92 9.72
CA PHE A 32 19.36 -31.82 8.81
C PHE A 32 20.88 -31.58 8.83
N LEU A 33 21.31 -30.32 8.84
CA LEU A 33 22.71 -29.93 8.97
C LEU A 33 23.28 -30.26 10.35
N ALA A 34 22.47 -30.17 11.41
CA ALA A 34 22.84 -30.50 12.79
C ALA A 34 23.01 -32.00 13.03
N THR A 35 22.11 -32.81 12.47
CA THR A 35 22.03 -34.25 12.79
C THR A 35 23.01 -35.12 12.02
N ARG A 36 23.53 -34.68 10.86
CA ARG A 36 24.44 -35.50 10.04
C ARG A 36 25.80 -34.90 9.72
N GLY A 37 26.13 -33.73 10.26
CA GLY A 37 27.49 -33.17 10.27
C GLY A 37 28.54 -34.03 10.97
N THR A 38 28.16 -35.19 11.54
CA THR A 38 29.04 -36.12 12.25
C THR A 38 29.45 -37.36 11.44
N TYR A 39 28.84 -37.62 10.29
CA TYR A 39 29.20 -38.78 9.44
C TYR A 39 30.03 -38.39 8.20
N ALA A 40 30.14 -37.10 7.89
CA ALA A 40 30.70 -36.63 6.61
C ALA A 40 32.12 -36.05 6.70
N ALA A 41 32.71 -35.95 7.89
CA ALA A 41 34.05 -35.39 8.05
C ALA A 41 35.19 -36.37 7.69
N ALA A 42 34.87 -37.58 7.19
CA ALA A 42 35.88 -38.62 6.93
C ALA A 42 36.03 -39.05 5.47
N GLN A 43 35.19 -38.60 4.52
CA GLN A 43 35.38 -38.95 3.09
C GLN A 43 35.03 -37.77 2.17
N GLY A 44 36.05 -37.16 1.59
CA GLY A 44 35.94 -36.17 0.52
C GLY A 44 35.51 -36.86 -0.78
N GLY A 45 34.21 -36.80 -1.08
CA GLY A 45 33.65 -37.37 -2.30
C GLY A 45 32.36 -36.68 -2.72
N TRP A 46 31.82 -37.09 -3.87
CA TRP A 46 30.63 -36.56 -4.56
C TRP A 46 29.39 -36.29 -3.65
N GLY A 47 29.29 -36.94 -2.48
CA GLY A 47 28.25 -36.63 -1.50
C GLY A 47 28.36 -35.25 -0.83
N THR A 48 29.55 -34.65 -0.77
CA THR A 48 29.77 -33.39 -0.04
C THR A 48 29.35 -32.16 -0.87
N TRP A 49 29.48 -32.19 -2.21
CA TRP A 49 28.96 -31.11 -3.05
C TRP A 49 27.43 -31.14 -3.14
N ARG A 50 26.80 -32.30 -3.29
CA ARG A 50 25.33 -32.44 -3.27
C ARG A 50 24.72 -31.88 -1.98
N ARG A 51 25.42 -32.05 -0.85
CA ARG A 51 25.00 -31.52 0.46
C ARG A 51 25.16 -30.02 0.57
N ARG A 52 26.24 -29.44 0.02
CA ARG A 52 26.42 -27.98 -0.06
C ARG A 52 25.37 -27.36 -0.97
N LEU A 53 25.03 -28.00 -2.09
CA LEU A 53 23.95 -27.57 -2.96
C LEU A 53 22.57 -27.67 -2.31
N ALA A 54 22.28 -28.75 -1.58
CA ALA A 54 21.01 -28.86 -0.85
C ALA A 54 20.87 -27.78 0.23
N ALA A 55 21.96 -27.47 0.95
CA ALA A 55 21.96 -26.37 1.92
C ALA A 55 21.79 -25.01 1.24
N LEU A 56 22.47 -24.76 0.12
CA LEU A 56 22.32 -23.54 -0.67
C LEU A 56 20.89 -23.40 -1.21
N ALA A 57 20.32 -24.46 -1.78
CA ALA A 57 18.96 -24.50 -2.30
C ALA A 57 17.93 -24.22 -1.20
N ALA A 58 18.13 -24.76 0.01
CA ALA A 58 17.25 -24.48 1.14
C ALA A 58 17.35 -23.03 1.64
N VAL A 59 18.56 -22.46 1.69
CA VAL A 59 18.75 -21.03 2.04
C VAL A 59 18.10 -20.14 0.99
N LEU A 60 18.30 -20.41 -0.29
CA LEU A 60 17.65 -19.69 -1.39
C LEU A 60 16.12 -19.81 -1.32
N LEU A 61 15.60 -21.02 -1.04
CA LEU A 61 14.16 -21.23 -0.86
C LEU A 61 13.62 -20.42 0.32
N CYS A 62 14.30 -20.39 1.46
CA CYS A 62 13.90 -19.55 2.58
C CYS A 62 13.95 -18.05 2.26
N GLN A 63 14.97 -17.59 1.52
CA GLN A 63 15.05 -16.19 1.06
C GLN A 63 13.88 -15.86 0.12
N VAL A 64 13.60 -16.71 -0.86
CA VAL A 64 12.46 -16.55 -1.78
C VAL A 64 11.15 -16.52 -1.01
N LEU A 65 10.95 -17.41 -0.03
CA LEU A 65 9.72 -17.43 0.77
C LEU A 65 9.59 -16.19 1.66
N VAL A 66 10.67 -15.70 2.26
CA VAL A 66 10.63 -14.46 3.06
C VAL A 66 10.30 -13.25 2.19
N VAL A 67 10.90 -13.15 0.99
CA VAL A 67 10.57 -12.12 0.01
C VAL A 67 9.12 -12.27 -0.45
N ALA A 68 8.64 -13.50 -0.69
CA ALA A 68 7.26 -13.76 -1.09
C ALA A 68 6.25 -13.42 0.01
N VAL A 69 6.56 -13.70 1.28
CA VAL A 69 5.74 -13.27 2.44
C VAL A 69 5.67 -11.75 2.50
N PHE A 70 6.83 -11.09 2.41
CA PHE A 70 6.89 -9.63 2.44
C PHE A 70 6.10 -9.02 1.29
N ALA A 71 6.33 -9.49 0.06
CA ALA A 71 5.59 -9.05 -1.13
C ALA A 71 4.09 -9.32 -1.01
N ALA A 72 3.68 -10.51 -0.57
CA ALA A 72 2.27 -10.83 -0.36
C ALA A 72 1.62 -9.95 0.72
N ARG A 73 2.37 -9.60 1.78
CA ARG A 73 1.86 -8.72 2.85
C ARG A 73 1.78 -7.27 2.42
N THR A 74 2.77 -6.75 1.70
CA THR A 74 2.72 -5.42 1.07
C THR A 74 1.55 -5.36 0.09
N ASN A 75 1.35 -6.41 -0.71
CA ASN A 75 0.23 -6.51 -1.64
C ASN A 75 -1.13 -6.59 -0.92
N GLN A 76 -1.23 -7.23 0.25
CA GLN A 76 -2.46 -7.23 1.04
C GLN A 76 -2.87 -5.83 1.49
N THR A 77 -1.90 -5.02 1.87
CA THR A 77 -2.14 -3.66 2.35
C THR A 77 -2.43 -2.73 1.19
N MET A 78 -1.61 -2.79 0.15
CA MET A 78 -1.69 -1.83 -0.93
C MET A 78 -2.62 -2.25 -2.07
N ARG A 79 -3.05 -3.53 -2.10
CA ARG A 79 -3.94 -4.16 -3.08
C ARG A 79 -3.57 -3.97 -4.56
N TRP A 80 -2.28 -3.80 -4.87
CA TRP A 80 -1.79 -3.57 -6.24
C TRP A 80 -2.04 -4.72 -7.22
N ALA A 81 -2.06 -5.97 -6.72
CA ALA A 81 -2.36 -7.16 -7.49
C ALA A 81 -3.37 -8.03 -6.71
N VAL A 82 -4.66 -7.83 -6.97
CA VAL A 82 -5.74 -8.59 -6.32
C VAL A 82 -5.70 -10.06 -6.76
N THR A 83 -5.29 -10.30 -8.01
CA THR A 83 -5.20 -11.63 -8.63
C THR A 83 -3.78 -12.00 -9.09
N LEU A 84 -3.54 -13.30 -9.33
CA LEU A 84 -2.32 -13.78 -10.00
C LEU A 84 -2.20 -13.24 -11.43
N GLY A 85 -3.33 -12.91 -12.07
CA GLY A 85 -3.34 -12.27 -13.39
C GLY A 85 -2.72 -10.88 -13.33
N ASP A 86 -3.13 -10.08 -12.35
CA ASP A 86 -2.60 -8.73 -12.13
C ASP A 86 -1.09 -8.75 -11.89
N LEU A 87 -0.58 -9.75 -11.15
CA LEU A 87 0.86 -9.92 -10.92
C LEU A 87 1.62 -10.28 -12.20
N VAL A 88 1.06 -11.15 -13.04
CA VAL A 88 1.66 -11.53 -14.34
C VAL A 88 1.62 -10.35 -15.32
N GLU A 89 0.55 -9.58 -15.32
CA GLU A 89 0.45 -8.35 -16.11
C GLU A 89 1.44 -7.30 -15.63
N LEU A 90 1.59 -7.08 -14.31
CA LEU A 90 2.57 -6.15 -13.76
C LEU A 90 4.02 -6.54 -14.10
N LEU A 91 4.32 -7.84 -14.12
CA LEU A 91 5.65 -8.37 -14.46
C LEU A 91 5.92 -8.45 -15.96
N GLY A 92 4.87 -8.48 -16.79
CA GLY A 92 4.93 -8.60 -18.24
C GLY A 92 4.59 -7.32 -18.99
N ALA A 93 4.23 -6.24 -18.29
CA ALA A 93 3.85 -4.98 -18.90
C ALA A 93 5.06 -4.32 -19.58
N GLU A 94 5.01 -4.24 -20.91
CA GLU A 94 5.85 -3.30 -21.65
C GLU A 94 5.25 -1.90 -21.52
N LEU A 95 6.10 -0.91 -21.23
CA LEU A 95 5.66 0.49 -21.23
C LEU A 95 5.07 0.82 -22.60
N PRO A 96 3.84 1.34 -22.66
CA PRO A 96 3.18 1.62 -23.93
C PRO A 96 3.99 2.63 -24.75
N ALA A 97 4.02 2.43 -26.06
CA ALA A 97 4.64 3.38 -26.98
C ALA A 97 3.95 4.76 -26.90
N PRO A 98 4.69 5.85 -27.20
CA PRO A 98 4.14 7.20 -27.30
C PRO A 98 2.86 7.23 -28.14
N SER A 99 1.77 7.65 -27.51
CA SER A 99 0.44 7.69 -28.11
C SER A 99 -0.06 9.13 -28.15
N ALA A 100 -0.85 9.47 -29.18
CA ALA A 100 -1.39 10.81 -29.31
C ALA A 100 -2.53 11.06 -28.29
N LEU A 101 -2.46 12.18 -27.59
CA LEU A 101 -3.55 12.68 -26.73
C LEU A 101 -4.79 12.95 -27.59
N LEU A 102 -5.95 12.45 -27.15
CA LEU A 102 -7.23 12.66 -27.80
C LEU A 102 -7.96 13.88 -27.21
N PRO A 103 -8.82 14.55 -28.00
CA PRO A 103 -9.62 15.66 -27.51
C PRO A 103 -10.58 15.23 -26.38
N LEU A 104 -10.89 16.17 -25.49
CA LEU A 104 -11.89 15.97 -24.44
C LEU A 104 -13.26 15.65 -25.05
N THR A 105 -13.89 14.60 -24.55
CA THR A 105 -15.26 14.24 -24.95
C THR A 105 -16.27 15.25 -24.42
N PRO A 106 -17.16 15.84 -25.23
CA PRO A 106 -18.14 16.80 -24.74
C PRO A 106 -19.14 16.17 -23.76
N THR A 107 -19.46 16.89 -22.68
CA THR A 107 -20.56 16.51 -21.79
C THR A 107 -21.89 16.85 -22.46
N ALA A 108 -22.46 15.92 -23.24
CA ALA A 108 -23.87 16.05 -23.66
C ALA A 108 -24.81 16.17 -22.44
N THR A 109 -25.96 16.83 -22.63
CA THR A 109 -27.00 17.08 -21.60
C THR A 109 -27.49 15.79 -20.92
N THR A 110 -28.17 15.97 -19.77
CA THR A 110 -28.75 14.98 -18.84
C THR A 110 -29.61 13.88 -19.49
N ASP A 111 -28.96 13.02 -20.26
CA ASP A 111 -29.52 11.81 -20.85
C ASP A 111 -29.66 10.76 -19.75
N LYS A 112 -30.89 10.54 -19.27
CA LYS A 112 -31.25 9.47 -18.30
C LYS A 112 -31.63 8.16 -19.00
N SER A 113 -31.15 7.93 -20.22
CA SER A 113 -31.47 6.69 -20.95
C SER A 113 -30.98 5.43 -20.23
N ALA A 114 -31.62 4.31 -20.56
CA ALA A 114 -31.35 2.99 -19.97
C ALA A 114 -29.88 2.55 -20.03
N LYS A 115 -29.06 3.10 -20.94
CA LYS A 115 -27.63 2.76 -21.09
C LYS A 115 -26.76 3.17 -19.89
N TRP A 116 -27.26 4.08 -19.04
CA TRP A 116 -26.55 4.55 -17.85
C TRP A 116 -26.94 3.78 -16.58
N HIS A 117 -27.97 2.94 -16.65
CA HIS A 117 -28.40 2.13 -15.52
C HIS A 117 -27.55 0.86 -15.39
N THR A 118 -27.26 0.49 -14.15
CA THR A 118 -26.50 -0.72 -13.84
C THR A 118 -26.98 -1.35 -12.54
N ASN A 119 -26.64 -2.62 -12.34
CA ASN A 119 -26.93 -3.33 -11.10
C ASN A 119 -25.71 -3.28 -10.18
N PHE A 120 -25.98 -3.11 -8.89
CA PHE A 120 -24.98 -3.08 -7.84
C PHE A 120 -25.02 -4.38 -7.04
N THR A 121 -23.85 -4.88 -6.69
CA THR A 121 -23.68 -6.00 -5.77
C THR A 121 -23.17 -5.45 -4.45
N GLU A 122 -23.87 -5.76 -3.36
CA GLU A 122 -23.41 -5.44 -2.00
C GLU A 122 -22.13 -6.19 -1.68
N HIS A 123 -21.14 -5.48 -1.13
CA HIS A 123 -19.88 -6.05 -0.67
C HIS A 123 -19.82 -6.11 0.86
N ASP A 124 -19.81 -4.95 1.53
CA ASP A 124 -19.85 -4.83 3.00
C ASP A 124 -20.16 -3.37 3.41
N ALA A 125 -20.75 -3.13 4.60
CA ALA A 125 -20.87 -1.80 5.20
C ALA A 125 -21.41 -0.68 4.27
N GLN A 126 -22.42 -0.99 3.43
CA GLN A 126 -23.01 -0.10 2.40
C GLN A 126 -22.08 0.24 1.24
N LEU A 127 -20.94 -0.43 1.15
CA LEU A 127 -20.08 -0.44 -0.01
C LEU A 127 -20.64 -1.45 -1.02
N GLN A 128 -20.92 -0.95 -2.20
CA GLN A 128 -21.45 -1.69 -3.33
C GLN A 128 -20.46 -1.58 -4.49
N VAL A 129 -20.47 -2.59 -5.35
CA VAL A 129 -19.66 -2.63 -6.57
C VAL A 129 -20.54 -2.93 -7.78
N THR A 130 -20.22 -2.31 -8.90
CA THR A 130 -20.83 -2.61 -10.18
C THR A 130 -19.75 -2.75 -11.25
N HIS A 131 -19.87 -3.76 -12.11
CA HIS A 131 -19.05 -3.87 -13.30
C HIS A 131 -19.77 -3.12 -14.42
N PHE A 132 -19.33 -1.89 -14.70
CA PHE A 132 -20.04 -0.97 -15.57
C PHE A 132 -19.36 -0.81 -16.92
N ALA A 133 -20.13 -1.04 -18.00
CA ALA A 133 -19.69 -0.80 -19.37
C ALA A 133 -20.04 0.64 -19.78
N GLY A 134 -19.04 1.51 -19.76
CA GLY A 134 -19.10 2.93 -20.11
C GLY A 134 -19.53 3.14 -21.57
N PRO A 135 -20.75 3.66 -21.82
CA PRO A 135 -21.28 3.81 -23.18
C PRO A 135 -20.48 4.78 -24.06
N THR A 136 -19.79 5.76 -23.47
CA THR A 136 -19.05 6.77 -24.24
C THR A 136 -17.59 6.40 -24.39
N SER A 137 -16.94 5.94 -23.33
CA SER A 137 -15.52 5.56 -23.30
C SER A 137 -15.27 4.21 -23.97
N GLY A 138 -16.21 3.27 -23.86
CA GLY A 138 -16.03 1.86 -24.21
C GLY A 138 -15.27 1.07 -23.13
N VAL A 139 -14.98 1.68 -21.98
CA VAL A 139 -14.37 1.02 -20.82
C VAL A 139 -15.39 0.09 -20.18
N SER A 140 -14.96 -1.08 -19.71
CA SER A 140 -15.77 -2.01 -18.90
C SER A 140 -14.99 -2.42 -17.68
N ASP A 141 -15.24 -1.76 -16.56
CA ASP A 141 -14.49 -1.96 -15.32
C ASP A 141 -15.36 -1.71 -14.09
N ASP A 142 -14.81 -2.00 -12.92
CA ASP A 142 -15.49 -1.90 -11.64
C ASP A 142 -15.57 -0.44 -11.17
N VAL A 143 -16.75 -0.08 -10.65
CA VAL A 143 -16.98 1.17 -9.93
C VAL A 143 -17.50 0.84 -8.55
N TRP A 144 -16.77 1.30 -7.54
CA TRP A 144 -17.13 1.14 -6.14
C TRP A 144 -17.92 2.35 -5.68
N VAL A 145 -19.06 2.11 -5.03
CA VAL A 145 -19.93 3.17 -4.51
C VAL A 145 -20.29 2.85 -3.08
N TRP A 146 -20.01 3.78 -2.18
CA TRP A 146 -20.48 3.74 -0.80
C TRP A 146 -21.56 4.79 -0.59
N THR A 147 -22.68 4.37 0.00
CA THR A 147 -23.76 5.27 0.42
C THR A 147 -23.77 5.41 1.94
N PRO A 148 -24.13 6.59 2.49
CA PRO A 148 -24.17 6.79 3.93
C PRO A 148 -25.28 5.98 4.60
N ARG A 149 -25.16 5.81 5.92
CA ARG A 149 -26.19 5.12 6.70
C ARG A 149 -27.53 5.80 6.53
N HIS A 150 -28.56 4.99 6.34
CA HIS A 150 -29.93 5.42 6.08
C HIS A 150 -30.15 6.09 4.72
N TYR A 151 -29.20 5.93 3.77
CA TYR A 151 -29.45 6.30 2.38
C TYR A 151 -30.74 5.65 1.87
N SER A 152 -31.60 6.46 1.25
CA SER A 152 -32.79 6.01 0.55
C SER A 152 -32.91 6.75 -0.78
N PRO A 153 -33.12 6.05 -1.90
CA PRO A 153 -33.33 6.69 -3.20
C PRO A 153 -34.64 7.50 -3.26
N THR A 154 -35.53 7.35 -2.28
CA THR A 154 -36.77 8.14 -2.16
C THR A 154 -36.61 9.40 -1.31
N ASP A 155 -35.44 9.60 -0.67
CA ASP A 155 -35.16 10.83 0.04
C ASP A 155 -35.05 12.00 -0.97
N LYS A 156 -35.69 13.13 -0.62
CA LYS A 156 -35.65 14.35 -1.41
C LYS A 156 -34.43 15.21 -1.11
N ARG A 157 -33.67 14.90 -0.05
CA ARG A 157 -32.45 15.64 0.30
C ARG A 157 -31.37 15.39 -0.76
N PRO A 158 -30.78 16.45 -1.35
CA PRO A 158 -29.66 16.27 -2.26
C PRO A 158 -28.47 15.68 -1.50
N HIS A 159 -27.79 14.74 -2.14
CA HIS A 159 -26.57 14.13 -1.65
C HIS A 159 -25.38 14.64 -2.47
N ASN A 160 -24.30 14.95 -1.78
CA ASN A 160 -23.03 15.25 -2.42
C ASN A 160 -22.42 13.99 -3.02
N VAL A 161 -21.46 14.18 -3.91
CA VAL A 161 -20.63 13.12 -4.49
C VAL A 161 -19.17 13.46 -4.26
N LEU A 162 -18.46 12.56 -3.58
CA LEU A 162 -17.01 12.55 -3.51
C LEU A 162 -16.48 11.43 -4.41
N LEU A 163 -16.04 11.79 -5.62
CA LEU A 163 -15.34 10.86 -6.49
C LEU A 163 -13.87 10.81 -6.04
N LEU A 164 -13.31 9.62 -5.83
CA LEU A 164 -11.93 9.43 -5.39
C LEU A 164 -11.14 8.63 -6.42
N LEU A 165 -9.92 9.08 -6.69
CA LEU A 165 -8.99 8.47 -7.63
C LEU A 165 -7.77 7.91 -6.91
N HIS A 166 -7.50 6.63 -7.13
CA HIS A 166 -6.35 5.95 -6.52
C HIS A 166 -5.03 6.41 -7.13
N GLY A 167 -3.95 6.29 -6.35
CA GLY A 167 -2.59 6.54 -6.81
C GLY A 167 -1.99 5.35 -7.57
N ASP A 168 -0.73 5.52 -7.95
CA ASP A 168 0.11 4.46 -8.50
C ASP A 168 1.13 3.98 -7.46
N PRO A 169 1.32 2.66 -7.32
CA PRO A 169 0.36 1.62 -7.69
C PRO A 169 -0.85 1.64 -6.73
N GLY A 170 -2.02 1.21 -7.21
CA GLY A 170 -3.25 1.25 -6.43
C GLY A 170 -4.48 0.72 -7.15
N THR A 171 -5.53 0.46 -6.38
CA THR A 171 -6.86 0.08 -6.87
C THR A 171 -7.94 0.91 -6.18
N PRO A 172 -9.15 1.01 -6.76
CA PRO A 172 -10.24 1.77 -6.18
C PRO A 172 -10.57 1.32 -4.75
N ASP A 173 -10.77 0.02 -4.54
CA ASP A 173 -11.08 -0.58 -3.24
C ASP A 173 -9.93 -0.43 -2.25
N GLY A 174 -8.69 -0.64 -2.70
CA GLY A 174 -7.49 -0.47 -1.88
C GLY A 174 -7.41 0.93 -1.29
N MET A 175 -7.69 1.97 -2.07
CA MET A 175 -7.75 3.34 -1.57
C MET A 175 -8.88 3.55 -0.57
N LEU A 176 -10.10 3.02 -0.82
CA LEU A 176 -11.22 3.16 0.10
C LEU A 176 -10.87 2.58 1.49
N TYR A 177 -10.27 1.39 1.53
CA TYR A 177 -9.86 0.73 2.77
C TYR A 177 -8.68 1.45 3.45
N ASN A 178 -7.63 1.81 2.70
CA ASN A 178 -6.45 2.44 3.29
C ASN A 178 -6.72 3.86 3.78
N LEU A 179 -7.72 4.56 3.25
CA LEU A 179 -8.14 5.85 3.77
C LEU A 179 -9.11 5.75 4.96
N ASP A 180 -9.67 4.56 5.23
CA ASP A 180 -10.80 4.40 6.15
C ASP A 180 -11.92 5.40 5.81
N ILE A 181 -12.16 5.58 4.50
CA ILE A 181 -12.94 6.70 3.97
C ILE A 181 -14.41 6.59 4.38
N THR A 182 -14.97 5.38 4.37
CA THR A 182 -16.39 5.15 4.66
C THR A 182 -16.70 5.51 6.11
N ALA A 183 -15.86 5.11 7.06
CA ALA A 183 -16.01 5.46 8.46
C ALA A 183 -15.84 6.97 8.70
N LYS A 184 -14.82 7.60 8.08
CA LYS A 184 -14.54 9.03 8.26
C LYS A 184 -15.62 9.92 7.63
N VAL A 185 -16.10 9.58 6.43
CA VAL A 185 -17.20 10.30 5.79
C VAL A 185 -18.49 10.14 6.60
N GLN A 186 -18.79 8.92 7.07
CA GLN A 186 -19.94 8.72 7.94
C GLN A 186 -19.83 9.53 9.24
N GLN A 187 -18.66 9.57 9.88
CA GLN A 187 -18.43 10.37 11.08
C GLN A 187 -18.61 11.87 10.81
N ALA A 188 -18.15 12.37 9.67
CA ALA A 188 -18.33 13.77 9.27
C ALA A 188 -19.80 14.11 9.01
N ILE A 189 -20.57 13.16 8.45
CA ILE A 189 -22.02 13.29 8.28
C ILE A 189 -22.74 13.29 9.64
N ASP A 190 -22.41 12.35 10.52
CA ASP A 190 -23.03 12.22 11.84
C ASP A 190 -22.78 13.45 12.73
N SER A 191 -21.61 14.08 12.61
CA SER A 191 -21.27 15.29 13.36
C SER A 191 -21.84 16.58 12.75
N GLY A 192 -22.42 16.51 11.56
CA GLY A 192 -22.89 17.67 10.79
C GLY A 192 -21.78 18.48 10.12
N ALA A 193 -20.53 18.00 10.14
CA ALA A 193 -19.40 18.66 9.48
C ALA A 193 -19.43 18.51 7.95
N LEU A 194 -20.15 17.51 7.43
CA LEU A 194 -20.34 17.26 6.00
C LEU A 194 -21.82 16.94 5.73
N PRO A 195 -22.45 17.51 4.69
CA PRO A 195 -23.79 17.09 4.27
C PRO A 195 -23.81 15.61 3.82
N PRO A 196 -24.98 14.97 3.70
CA PRO A 196 -25.08 13.60 3.19
C PRO A 196 -24.29 13.43 1.88
N THR A 197 -23.33 12.51 1.86
CA THR A 197 -22.34 12.39 0.79
C THR A 197 -22.15 10.93 0.40
N LEU A 198 -22.19 10.66 -0.91
CA LEU A 198 -21.78 9.37 -1.49
C LEU A 198 -20.27 9.41 -1.77
N VAL A 199 -19.60 8.28 -1.58
CA VAL A 199 -18.20 8.11 -1.98
C VAL A 199 -18.16 7.16 -3.16
N VAL A 200 -17.44 7.53 -4.22
CA VAL A 200 -17.37 6.77 -5.46
C VAL A 200 -15.92 6.62 -5.88
N ALA A 201 -15.47 5.40 -6.15
CA ALA A 201 -14.12 5.13 -6.61
C ALA A 201 -14.16 4.29 -7.91
N PRO A 202 -13.96 4.91 -9.08
CA PRO A 202 -13.79 4.18 -10.33
C PRO A 202 -12.33 3.73 -10.51
N ALA A 203 -12.11 2.70 -11.32
CA ALA A 203 -10.78 2.30 -11.78
C ALA A 203 -10.15 3.37 -12.69
N LEU A 204 -8.85 3.64 -12.48
CA LEU A 204 -7.99 4.35 -13.44
C LEU A 204 -7.14 3.40 -14.31
N SER A 205 -7.06 2.14 -13.91
CA SER A 205 -6.24 1.09 -14.52
C SER A 205 -7.05 0.15 -15.42
N VAL A 206 -7.69 0.72 -16.44
CA VAL A 206 -8.78 0.06 -17.20
C VAL A 206 -8.32 -0.70 -18.46
N ASP A 207 -7.03 -0.71 -18.73
CA ASP A 207 -6.38 -1.62 -19.69
C ASP A 207 -4.98 -2.03 -19.20
N ALA A 208 -4.30 -2.93 -19.93
CA ALA A 208 -2.99 -3.43 -19.53
C ALA A 208 -1.92 -2.34 -19.39
N ALA A 209 -1.96 -1.31 -20.25
CA ALA A 209 -1.02 -0.19 -20.18
C ALA A 209 -1.31 0.69 -18.96
N GLN A 210 -2.58 0.92 -18.65
CA GLN A 210 -3.04 1.73 -17.52
C GLN A 210 -2.95 1.00 -16.18
N ARG A 211 -2.83 -0.33 -16.17
CA ARG A 211 -2.46 -1.11 -14.98
C ARG A 211 -0.99 -0.96 -14.61
N ALA A 212 -0.12 -0.73 -15.60
CA ALA A 212 1.28 -0.45 -15.37
C ALA A 212 1.50 1.01 -14.98
N GLU A 213 0.82 1.94 -15.66
CA GLU A 213 0.87 3.38 -15.38
C GLU A 213 -0.53 4.00 -15.51
N PRO A 214 -1.25 4.23 -14.40
CA PRO A 214 -2.57 4.86 -14.40
C PRO A 214 -2.57 6.20 -15.13
N ASP A 215 -3.70 6.53 -15.76
CA ASP A 215 -3.86 7.73 -16.58
C ASP A 215 -5.23 8.38 -16.33
N CYS A 216 -5.39 9.62 -16.74
CA CYS A 216 -6.64 10.39 -16.63
C CYS A 216 -7.02 11.13 -17.91
N ALA A 217 -6.25 10.95 -18.98
CA ALA A 217 -6.57 11.47 -20.29
C ALA A 217 -6.79 10.33 -21.31
N ASP A 218 -7.46 10.66 -22.41
CA ASP A 218 -7.71 9.70 -23.48
C ASP A 218 -6.54 9.70 -24.46
N PHE A 219 -6.03 8.52 -24.81
CA PHE A 219 -4.94 8.36 -25.76
C PHE A 219 -5.34 7.43 -26.91
N ALA A 220 -4.88 7.74 -28.11
CA ALA A 220 -5.13 6.91 -29.29
C ALA A 220 -4.58 5.49 -29.08
N GLY A 221 -5.42 4.48 -29.32
CA GLY A 221 -5.04 3.07 -29.15
C GLY A 221 -5.03 2.57 -27.69
N ARG A 222 -5.44 3.39 -26.72
CA ARG A 222 -5.61 3.02 -25.31
C ARG A 222 -7.09 3.14 -24.90
N ALA A 223 -7.45 2.50 -23.80
CA ALA A 223 -8.76 2.68 -23.19
C ALA A 223 -8.97 4.15 -22.79
N ARG A 224 -10.18 4.67 -23.02
CA ARG A 224 -10.53 6.09 -22.83
C ARG A 224 -10.88 6.40 -21.38
N VAL A 225 -9.87 6.31 -20.51
CA VAL A 225 -10.00 6.51 -19.06
C VAL A 225 -10.40 7.94 -18.69
N GLY A 226 -9.99 8.94 -19.47
CA GLY A 226 -10.42 10.33 -19.28
C GLY A 226 -11.92 10.47 -19.52
N THR A 227 -12.44 9.93 -20.62
CA THR A 227 -13.91 9.91 -20.87
C THR A 227 -14.65 9.07 -19.82
N TRP A 228 -14.07 7.97 -19.36
CA TRP A 228 -14.64 7.12 -18.32
C TRP A 228 -14.88 7.88 -17.01
N VAL A 229 -13.85 8.54 -16.47
CA VAL A 229 -13.93 9.31 -15.22
C VAL A 229 -14.77 10.58 -15.38
N GLN A 230 -14.66 11.26 -16.52
CA GLN A 230 -15.27 12.58 -16.71
C GLN A 230 -16.72 12.55 -17.19
N VAL A 231 -17.13 11.47 -17.87
CA VAL A 231 -18.44 11.41 -18.54
C VAL A 231 -19.22 10.21 -18.07
N ASP A 232 -18.66 9.01 -18.20
CA ASP A 232 -19.45 7.79 -18.01
C ASP A 232 -19.80 7.56 -16.53
N VAL A 233 -18.84 7.68 -15.62
CA VAL A 233 -19.07 7.49 -14.19
C VAL A 233 -20.03 8.54 -13.61
N PRO A 234 -19.86 9.87 -13.83
CA PRO A 234 -20.82 10.87 -13.35
C PRO A 234 -22.25 10.67 -13.89
N ARG A 235 -22.40 10.25 -15.14
CA ARG A 235 -23.73 9.95 -15.71
C ARG A 235 -24.35 8.69 -15.13
N MET A 236 -23.56 7.65 -14.93
CA MET A 236 -24.00 6.43 -14.25
C MET A 236 -24.48 6.77 -12.83
N LEU A 237 -23.77 7.63 -12.09
CA LEU A 237 -24.22 8.07 -10.77
C LEU A 237 -25.56 8.81 -10.82
N ARG A 238 -25.72 9.78 -11.73
CA ARG A 238 -26.98 10.54 -11.88
C ARG A 238 -28.16 9.68 -12.33
N ALA A 239 -27.91 8.58 -13.04
CA ALA A 239 -28.95 7.65 -13.47
C ALA A 239 -29.39 6.70 -12.35
N ASN A 240 -28.47 6.25 -11.50
CA ASN A 240 -28.76 5.21 -10.50
C ASN A 240 -29.01 5.76 -9.09
N PHE A 241 -28.53 6.97 -8.76
CA PHE A 241 -28.72 7.62 -7.47
C PHE A 241 -29.51 8.93 -7.68
N PRO A 242 -30.86 8.88 -7.68
CA PRO A 242 -31.70 9.99 -8.15
C PRO A 242 -31.63 11.25 -7.30
N ASN A 243 -31.05 11.16 -6.10
CA ASN A 243 -30.89 12.25 -5.14
C ASN A 243 -29.47 12.81 -5.08
N VAL A 244 -28.53 12.40 -5.94
CA VAL A 244 -27.27 13.14 -6.07
C VAL A 244 -27.54 14.55 -6.58
N SER A 245 -26.86 15.53 -6.02
CA SER A 245 -27.06 16.93 -6.36
C SER A 245 -26.76 17.21 -7.83
N ALA A 246 -27.44 18.18 -8.42
CA ALA A 246 -27.09 18.73 -9.73
C ALA A 246 -26.04 19.85 -9.64
N ASP A 247 -25.82 20.39 -8.44
CA ASP A 247 -24.94 21.53 -8.22
C ASP A 247 -23.48 21.07 -8.18
N ARG A 248 -22.61 21.70 -8.99
CA ARG A 248 -21.19 21.35 -9.04
C ARG A 248 -20.47 21.49 -7.69
N GLU A 249 -20.92 22.42 -6.82
CA GLU A 249 -20.34 22.62 -5.48
C GLU A 249 -20.56 21.40 -4.56
N ALA A 250 -21.57 20.58 -4.87
CA ALA A 250 -21.86 19.32 -4.21
C ALA A 250 -21.05 18.14 -4.78
N TRP A 251 -20.22 18.37 -5.80
CA TRP A 251 -19.37 17.36 -6.44
C TRP A 251 -17.89 17.71 -6.23
N ALA A 252 -17.20 16.87 -5.46
CA ALA A 252 -15.77 16.93 -5.28
C ALA A 252 -15.09 15.76 -6.00
N LEU A 253 -13.93 16.03 -6.57
CA LEU A 253 -13.02 15.02 -7.10
C LEU A 253 -11.73 15.05 -6.31
N GLY A 254 -11.44 13.97 -5.58
CA GLY A 254 -10.25 13.81 -4.77
C GLY A 254 -9.34 12.71 -5.29
N GLY A 255 -8.09 12.69 -4.84
CA GLY A 255 -7.20 11.57 -5.08
C GLY A 255 -5.88 11.66 -4.33
N VAL A 256 -5.18 10.52 -4.29
CA VAL A 256 -3.84 10.41 -3.68
C VAL A 256 -2.78 10.24 -4.76
N SER A 257 -1.60 10.82 -4.59
CA SER A 257 -0.46 10.66 -5.52
C SER A 257 -0.86 10.98 -6.98
N SER A 258 -0.63 10.06 -7.92
CA SER A 258 -1.07 10.19 -9.32
C SER A 258 -2.58 10.41 -9.48
N GLY A 259 -3.40 9.78 -8.65
CA GLY A 259 -4.84 10.04 -8.57
C GLY A 259 -5.14 11.47 -8.13
N GLY A 260 -4.31 12.06 -7.27
CA GLY A 260 -4.40 13.47 -6.86
C GLY A 260 -4.05 14.43 -8.00
N TYR A 261 -3.01 14.13 -8.79
CA TYR A 261 -2.73 14.87 -10.03
C TYR A 261 -3.92 14.78 -10.99
N CYS A 262 -4.44 13.58 -11.20
CA CYS A 262 -5.57 13.32 -12.08
C CYS A 262 -6.87 13.97 -11.61
N ALA A 263 -7.09 14.09 -10.31
CA ALA A 263 -8.22 14.81 -9.74
C ALA A 263 -8.15 16.30 -10.11
N VAL A 264 -7.02 16.95 -9.84
CA VAL A 264 -6.84 18.38 -10.15
C VAL A 264 -6.93 18.63 -11.65
N TRP A 265 -6.24 17.81 -12.45
CA TRP A 265 -6.31 17.91 -13.91
C TRP A 265 -7.75 17.79 -14.42
N THR A 266 -8.48 16.78 -13.95
CA THR A 266 -9.86 16.55 -14.37
C THR A 266 -10.78 17.71 -13.98
N VAL A 267 -10.65 18.27 -12.77
CA VAL A 267 -11.46 19.43 -12.35
C VAL A 267 -11.14 20.66 -13.20
N LEU A 268 -9.88 20.91 -13.57
CA LEU A 268 -9.54 21.98 -14.51
C LEU A 268 -10.24 21.79 -15.86
N GLN A 269 -10.27 20.55 -16.38
CA GLN A 269 -10.95 20.23 -17.64
C GLN A 269 -12.49 20.19 -17.53
N ARG A 270 -13.04 20.08 -16.31
CA ARG A 270 -14.47 19.85 -16.01
C ARG A 270 -14.97 20.70 -14.87
N SER A 271 -14.55 21.97 -14.79
CA SER A 271 -14.94 22.88 -13.71
C SER A 271 -16.45 23.17 -13.65
N SER A 272 -17.19 22.84 -14.70
CA SER A 272 -18.66 22.91 -14.75
C SER A 272 -19.34 21.73 -14.04
N GLU A 273 -18.64 20.62 -13.83
CA GLU A 273 -19.15 19.40 -13.19
C GLU A 273 -18.71 19.29 -11.74
N PHE A 274 -17.49 19.75 -11.43
CA PHE A 274 -16.88 19.68 -10.10
C PHE A 274 -16.54 21.08 -9.60
N GLY A 275 -17.03 21.44 -8.41
CA GLY A 275 -16.71 22.70 -7.73
C GLY A 275 -15.52 22.62 -6.79
N THR A 276 -15.10 21.39 -6.43
CA THR A 276 -14.03 21.15 -5.47
C THR A 276 -13.08 20.07 -5.97
N ALA A 277 -11.78 20.27 -5.75
CA ALA A 277 -10.79 19.21 -5.91
C ALA A 277 -9.96 19.01 -4.64
N ALA A 278 -9.58 17.77 -4.37
CA ALA A 278 -8.70 17.42 -3.24
C ALA A 278 -7.49 16.59 -3.71
N ALA A 279 -6.30 17.11 -3.49
CA ALA A 279 -5.05 16.45 -3.86
C ALA A 279 -4.23 16.13 -2.62
N PHE A 280 -4.00 14.84 -2.39
CA PHE A 280 -3.13 14.35 -1.32
C PHE A 280 -1.82 13.88 -1.92
N SER A 281 -0.73 14.60 -1.63
CA SER A 281 0.60 14.32 -2.17
C SER A 281 0.64 14.23 -3.71
N ALA A 282 -0.10 15.07 -4.43
CA ALA A 282 -0.01 15.17 -5.89
C ALA A 282 1.27 15.91 -6.32
N TYR A 283 1.59 15.87 -7.62
CA TYR A 283 2.74 16.56 -8.22
C TYR A 283 2.27 17.58 -9.26
N ASP A 284 3.14 18.53 -9.64
CA ASP A 284 2.75 19.65 -10.52
C ASP A 284 2.78 19.25 -11.99
N ALA A 285 3.87 18.62 -12.43
CA ALA A 285 4.01 18.10 -13.79
C ALA A 285 3.70 16.59 -13.80
N PRO A 286 3.01 16.05 -14.83
CA PRO A 286 2.68 14.64 -14.87
C PRO A 286 3.94 13.77 -14.83
N GLN A 287 3.95 12.81 -13.90
CA GLN A 287 5.05 11.86 -13.71
C GLN A 287 4.73 10.45 -14.23
N ILE A 288 3.44 10.12 -14.32
CA ILE A 288 2.92 8.79 -14.65
C ILE A 288 1.92 8.88 -15.80
N GLY A 289 1.86 7.84 -16.62
CA GLY A 289 0.89 7.70 -17.69
C GLY A 289 1.27 8.47 -18.95
N GLY A 290 0.34 8.53 -19.91
CA GLY A 290 0.57 9.07 -21.24
C GLY A 290 1.00 10.54 -21.25
N LEU A 291 0.48 11.34 -20.32
CA LEU A 291 0.81 12.77 -20.20
C LEU A 291 2.29 12.99 -19.79
N ALA A 292 2.94 12.01 -19.19
CA ALA A 292 4.34 12.09 -18.76
C ALA A 292 5.36 11.71 -19.86
N GLN A 293 4.92 11.08 -20.95
CA GLN A 293 5.80 10.39 -21.91
C GLN A 293 6.64 11.33 -22.79
N ALA A 294 6.18 12.56 -23.05
CA ALA A 294 6.87 13.54 -23.87
C ALA A 294 7.07 14.87 -23.12
N ASN A 295 8.26 15.47 -23.23
CA ASN A 295 8.59 16.70 -22.49
C ASN A 295 7.64 17.86 -22.80
N GLU A 296 7.28 18.05 -24.07
CA GLU A 296 6.35 19.10 -24.49
C GLU A 296 4.94 18.85 -23.94
N LEU A 297 4.46 17.60 -24.03
CA LEU A 297 3.16 17.20 -23.50
C LEU A 297 3.11 17.39 -21.98
N ARG A 298 4.15 16.94 -21.27
CA ARG A 298 4.30 17.10 -19.83
C ARG A 298 4.28 18.57 -19.42
N ALA A 299 5.04 19.43 -20.12
CA ALA A 299 5.09 20.86 -19.84
C ALA A 299 3.74 21.56 -20.11
N ALA A 300 3.03 21.15 -21.15
CA ALA A 300 1.70 21.65 -21.48
C ALA A 300 0.62 21.22 -20.48
N HIS A 301 0.87 20.14 -19.72
CA HIS A 301 -0.08 19.58 -18.76
C HIS A 301 0.40 19.72 -17.30
N THR A 302 1.37 20.59 -17.04
CA THR A 302 1.72 21.02 -15.68
C THR A 302 0.56 21.79 -15.08
N LEU A 303 0.10 21.39 -13.89
CA LEU A 303 -1.13 21.91 -13.27
C LEU A 303 -1.05 23.40 -12.98
N SER A 304 0.10 23.91 -12.54
CA SER A 304 0.33 25.35 -12.34
C SER A 304 0.23 26.16 -13.64
N HIS A 305 0.62 25.59 -14.78
CA HIS A 305 0.42 26.25 -16.08
C HIS A 305 -1.05 26.24 -16.50
N LEU A 306 -1.73 25.10 -16.32
CA LEU A 306 -3.14 24.94 -16.70
C LEU A 306 -4.05 25.86 -15.88
N VAL A 307 -3.90 25.89 -14.55
CA VAL A 307 -4.73 26.75 -13.69
C VAL A 307 -4.52 28.24 -13.98
N GLN A 308 -3.33 28.64 -14.42
CA GLN A 308 -3.04 30.02 -14.77
C GLN A 308 -3.57 30.39 -16.17
N GLY A 309 -3.43 29.48 -17.14
CA GLY A 309 -3.62 29.74 -18.56
C GLY A 309 -5.00 29.41 -19.10
N ASP A 310 -5.67 28.39 -18.54
CA ASP A 310 -6.92 27.86 -19.07
C ASP A 310 -8.13 28.50 -18.39
N ALA A 311 -9.14 28.83 -19.19
CA ALA A 311 -10.40 29.35 -18.67
C ALA A 311 -11.17 28.23 -17.96
N HIS A 312 -11.46 28.44 -16.66
CA HIS A 312 -12.28 27.55 -15.85
C HIS A 312 -13.20 28.37 -14.93
N SER A 313 -14.27 27.72 -14.46
CA SER A 313 -15.12 28.27 -13.38
C SER A 313 -14.36 28.23 -12.06
N ALA A 314 -14.63 29.15 -11.13
CA ALA A 314 -13.97 29.18 -9.82
C ALA A 314 -14.02 27.82 -9.11
N VAL A 315 -12.92 27.35 -8.54
CA VAL A 315 -12.84 26.06 -7.84
C VAL A 315 -12.25 26.21 -6.44
N ASN A 316 -12.73 25.35 -5.53
CA ASN A 316 -12.18 25.17 -4.20
C ASN A 316 -11.11 24.05 -4.24
N TRP A 317 -9.84 24.40 -4.08
CA TRP A 317 -8.70 23.48 -4.12
C TRP A 317 -8.21 23.16 -2.72
N TRP A 318 -8.27 21.88 -2.32
CA TRP A 318 -7.61 21.38 -1.12
C TRP A 318 -6.33 20.64 -1.50
N LEU A 319 -5.16 21.20 -1.15
CA LEU A 319 -3.86 20.65 -1.55
C LEU A 319 -3.04 20.29 -0.31
N THR A 320 -2.90 18.99 -0.02
CA THR A 320 -2.14 18.45 1.12
C THR A 320 -0.78 17.93 0.68
N ALA A 321 0.27 18.30 1.42
CA ALA A 321 1.59 17.66 1.32
C ALA A 321 2.35 17.73 2.65
N ALA A 322 3.26 16.78 2.88
CA ALA A 322 4.26 16.92 3.92
C ALA A 322 5.51 17.62 3.37
N GLN A 323 6.16 18.47 4.17
CA GLN A 323 7.34 19.23 3.72
C GLN A 323 8.55 18.35 3.38
N ASP A 324 8.58 17.10 3.87
CA ASP A 324 9.57 16.08 3.50
C ASP A 324 9.21 15.29 2.22
N ASP A 325 8.02 15.55 1.63
CA ASP A 325 7.63 15.16 0.28
C ASP A 325 7.83 16.37 -0.66
N ARG A 326 8.97 16.37 -1.36
CA ARG A 326 9.48 17.54 -2.09
C ARG A 326 8.63 17.91 -3.29
N ASP A 327 8.25 16.92 -4.10
CA ASP A 327 7.48 17.14 -5.32
C ASP A 327 6.07 17.60 -5.00
N ALA A 328 5.45 17.01 -3.96
CA ALA A 328 4.14 17.46 -3.52
C ALA A 328 4.16 18.85 -2.89
N THR A 329 5.19 19.16 -2.10
CA THR A 329 5.36 20.51 -1.56
C THR A 329 5.60 21.54 -2.68
N HIS A 330 6.37 21.19 -3.70
CA HIS A 330 6.58 22.02 -4.88
C HIS A 330 5.25 22.31 -5.60
N PHE A 331 4.44 21.27 -5.83
CA PHE A 331 3.10 21.40 -6.40
C PHE A 331 2.21 22.35 -5.62
N VAL A 332 2.01 22.11 -4.31
CA VAL A 332 1.14 22.93 -3.46
C VAL A 332 1.54 24.41 -3.53
N ARG A 333 2.86 24.70 -3.51
CA ARG A 333 3.37 26.07 -3.54
C ARG A 333 3.18 26.74 -4.90
N HIS A 334 3.54 26.07 -6.00
CA HIS A 334 3.45 26.67 -7.32
C HIS A 334 2.03 26.77 -7.83
N PHE A 335 1.19 25.77 -7.58
CA PHE A 335 -0.22 25.84 -7.93
C PHE A 335 -0.91 27.00 -7.20
N ALA A 336 -0.67 27.17 -5.89
CA ALA A 336 -1.27 28.26 -5.13
C ALA A 336 -0.82 29.66 -5.56
N LEU A 337 0.39 29.79 -6.13
CA LEU A 337 0.88 31.05 -6.69
C LEU A 337 0.29 31.33 -8.08
N ALA A 338 -0.03 30.28 -8.84
CA ALA A 338 -0.50 30.35 -10.21
C ALA A 338 -2.03 30.49 -10.31
N ALA A 339 -2.77 29.97 -9.33
CA ALA A 339 -4.23 29.97 -9.32
C ALA A 339 -4.82 31.39 -9.34
N PRO A 340 -5.88 31.64 -10.11
CA PRO A 340 -6.53 32.95 -10.19
C PRO A 340 -7.20 33.31 -8.86
N GLN A 341 -7.35 34.61 -8.59
CA GLN A 341 -8.01 35.09 -7.36
C GLN A 341 -9.48 34.64 -7.20
N ALA A 342 -10.11 34.21 -8.29
CA ALA A 342 -11.47 33.67 -8.26
C ALA A 342 -11.52 32.29 -7.59
N ASP A 343 -10.41 31.55 -7.61
CA ASP A 343 -10.28 30.27 -6.93
C ASP A 343 -9.96 30.44 -5.45
N HIS A 344 -10.30 29.42 -4.68
CA HIS A 344 -9.87 29.32 -3.29
C HIS A 344 -8.88 28.16 -3.13
N VAL A 345 -7.66 28.44 -2.69
CA VAL A 345 -6.62 27.42 -2.49
C VAL A 345 -6.29 27.23 -1.01
N ALA A 346 -6.80 26.14 -0.43
CA ALA A 346 -6.41 25.67 0.90
C ALA A 346 -5.09 24.87 0.82
N ARG A 347 -4.04 25.44 1.40
CA ARG A 347 -2.70 24.84 1.43
C ARG A 347 -2.48 24.08 2.74
N ASP A 348 -2.63 22.77 2.69
CA ASP A 348 -2.46 21.90 3.84
C ASP A 348 -1.04 21.30 3.90
N LEU A 349 -0.07 22.15 4.21
CA LEU A 349 1.33 21.74 4.35
C LEU A 349 1.64 21.34 5.79
N VAL A 350 2.00 20.07 6.02
CA VAL A 350 2.42 19.57 7.35
C VAL A 350 3.94 19.45 7.45
N PRO A 351 4.56 19.56 8.64
CA PRO A 351 6.02 19.55 8.78
C PRO A 351 6.70 18.26 8.31
N ALA A 352 6.09 17.11 8.52
CA ALA A 352 6.61 15.79 8.14
C ALA A 352 5.48 14.77 7.98
N GLY A 353 5.73 13.71 7.23
CA GLY A 353 4.76 12.65 6.99
C GLY A 353 4.98 11.88 5.69
N GLY A 354 5.80 12.40 4.79
CA GLY A 354 6.14 11.75 3.52
C GLY A 354 4.96 11.51 2.58
N HIS A 355 5.20 10.63 1.61
CA HIS A 355 4.25 10.23 0.58
C HIS A 355 3.48 8.96 1.02
N ALA A 356 2.71 9.07 2.12
CA ALA A 356 2.26 7.92 2.89
C ALA A 356 0.77 7.91 3.25
N TRP A 357 0.21 6.71 3.41
CA TRP A 357 -1.21 6.51 3.75
C TRP A 357 -1.56 7.07 5.13
N ALA A 358 -0.66 6.97 6.11
CA ALA A 358 -0.87 7.55 7.44
C ALA A 358 -1.15 9.05 7.36
N LEU A 359 -0.39 9.79 6.55
CA LEU A 359 -0.62 11.21 6.33
C LEU A 359 -2.00 11.44 5.72
N TRP A 360 -2.32 10.77 4.61
CA TRP A 360 -3.58 10.99 3.90
C TRP A 360 -4.79 10.65 4.78
N ARG A 361 -4.75 9.54 5.54
CA ARG A 361 -5.77 9.19 6.55
C ARG A 361 -5.94 10.22 7.65
N GLN A 362 -4.83 10.80 8.09
CA GLN A 362 -4.83 11.82 9.14
C GLN A 362 -5.42 13.13 8.64
N ARG A 363 -5.13 13.52 7.39
CA ARG A 363 -5.57 14.80 6.81
C ARG A 363 -6.98 14.75 6.21
N LEU A 364 -7.47 13.58 5.82
CA LEU A 364 -8.79 13.41 5.22
C LEU A 364 -9.95 14.04 6.03
N PRO A 365 -10.08 13.85 7.37
CA PRO A 365 -11.14 14.51 8.13
C PRO A 365 -11.09 16.04 8.08
N HIS A 366 -9.90 16.64 7.94
CA HIS A 366 -9.75 18.09 7.80
C HIS A 366 -10.31 18.56 6.45
N PHE A 367 -10.00 17.84 5.37
CA PHE A 367 -10.60 18.09 4.06
C PHE A 367 -12.13 17.98 4.10
N LEU A 368 -12.67 16.91 4.70
CA LEU A 368 -14.13 16.71 4.76
C LEU A 368 -14.83 17.83 5.52
N SER A 369 -14.28 18.24 6.66
CA SER A 369 -14.81 19.37 7.43
C SER A 369 -14.72 20.69 6.66
N TRP A 370 -13.61 20.92 5.96
CA TRP A 370 -13.40 22.13 5.16
C TRP A 370 -14.34 22.19 3.96
N TRP A 371 -14.54 21.08 3.26
CA TRP A 371 -15.45 21.01 2.12
C TRP A 371 -16.91 21.19 2.54
N GLY A 372 -17.32 20.60 3.67
CA GLY A 372 -18.65 20.85 4.22
C GLY A 372 -18.86 22.31 4.62
N ALA A 373 -17.84 22.99 5.13
CA ALA A 373 -17.87 24.43 5.39
C ALA A 373 -18.02 25.25 4.10
N ALA A 374 -17.31 24.90 3.03
CA ALA A 374 -17.42 25.53 1.72
C ALA A 374 -18.87 25.48 1.19
N GLN A 375 -19.51 24.32 1.31
CA GLN A 375 -20.90 24.11 0.88
C GLN A 375 -21.91 24.88 1.73
N ALA A 376 -21.61 25.06 3.01
CA ALA A 376 -22.42 25.89 3.91
C ALA A 376 -22.19 27.41 3.72
N GLY A 377 -21.40 27.81 2.72
CA GLY A 377 -21.05 29.22 2.46
C GLY A 377 -20.25 29.86 3.59
N GLN A 378 -19.58 29.05 4.41
CA GLN A 378 -18.76 29.53 5.51
C GLN A 378 -17.38 29.97 5.00
N PRO A 379 -16.66 30.83 5.74
CA PRO A 379 -15.26 31.10 5.46
C PRO A 379 -14.45 29.81 5.45
N ILE A 380 -13.64 29.63 4.40
CA ILE A 380 -12.85 28.42 4.16
C ILE A 380 -11.35 28.68 4.16
N ASP A 381 -10.93 29.80 4.74
CA ASP A 381 -9.52 30.07 4.97
C ASP A 381 -8.90 28.92 5.77
N TRP A 382 -7.81 28.37 5.23
CA TRP A 382 -7.14 27.22 5.83
C TRP A 382 -5.74 27.61 6.29
N GLU A 383 -5.54 27.55 7.59
CA GLU A 383 -4.22 27.46 8.19
C GLU A 383 -4.04 26.06 8.74
N PRO A 384 -2.94 25.35 8.40
CA PRO A 384 -2.65 24.07 8.99
C PRO A 384 -2.55 24.26 10.51
N THR A 385 -3.53 23.73 11.25
CA THR A 385 -3.43 23.70 12.70
C THR A 385 -2.28 22.77 13.04
N GLU A 386 -1.20 23.31 13.64
CA GLU A 386 -0.03 22.56 14.10
C GLU A 386 -0.35 21.51 15.19
N SER A 387 -1.63 21.30 15.52
CA SER A 387 -2.11 20.46 16.60
C SER A 387 -2.13 18.96 16.24
N GLY A 388 -0.96 18.39 16.02
CA GLY A 388 -0.60 17.03 16.42
C GLY A 388 0.66 17.15 17.30
N PRO A 389 0.89 16.30 18.31
CA PRO A 389 1.94 16.52 19.30
C PRO A 389 3.29 16.87 18.65
N GLN A 390 3.68 18.13 18.78
CA GLN A 390 5.02 18.62 18.45
C GLN A 390 5.96 18.15 19.56
N THR A 391 6.43 16.91 19.48
CA THR A 391 7.61 16.54 20.24
C THR A 391 8.83 16.92 19.39
N PRO A 392 9.65 17.91 19.81
CA PRO A 392 10.93 18.13 19.19
C PRO A 392 11.74 16.85 19.40
N VAL A 393 12.10 16.17 18.30
CA VAL A 393 12.82 14.90 18.34
C VAL A 393 14.27 15.17 18.77
N GLY A 394 14.44 15.40 20.07
CA GLY A 394 15.73 15.40 20.74
C GLY A 394 16.31 13.99 20.72
N LEU A 395 17.63 13.91 20.67
CA LEU A 395 18.40 12.66 20.60
C LEU A 395 18.01 11.62 21.67
N LEU A 396 17.46 12.06 22.80
CA LEU A 396 16.98 11.21 23.90
C LEU A 396 15.55 10.68 23.71
N ALA A 397 14.66 11.40 23.02
CA ALA A 397 13.32 10.90 22.66
C ALA A 397 13.37 9.77 21.60
N LYS A 398 14.40 9.79 20.72
CA LYS A 398 14.74 8.66 19.83
C LYS A 398 15.06 7.36 20.58
N LEU A 399 15.35 7.44 21.89
CA LEU A 399 15.67 6.29 22.73
C LEU A 399 14.55 5.91 23.70
N GLU A 400 13.51 6.73 23.88
CA GLU A 400 12.39 6.48 24.81
C GLU A 400 11.06 6.18 24.12
N GLU A 401 10.85 6.58 22.86
CA GLU A 401 9.66 6.22 22.08
C GLU A 401 9.75 4.80 21.50
N VAL A 402 10.34 3.91 22.28
CA VAL A 402 10.53 2.50 21.92
C VAL A 402 9.32 1.65 22.33
N ALA A 403 8.11 2.20 22.22
CA ALA A 403 6.88 1.41 22.17
C ALA A 403 6.89 0.32 21.06
N PRO A 404 7.68 0.43 19.97
CA PRO A 404 7.95 -0.68 19.07
C PRO A 404 8.76 -1.83 19.68
N LEU A 405 9.39 -1.70 20.85
CA LEU A 405 10.06 -2.82 21.52
C LEU A 405 9.10 -3.88 22.05
N ARG A 406 7.79 -3.66 22.10
CA ARG A 406 6.84 -4.74 22.40
C ARG A 406 6.64 -5.66 21.21
N HIS A 407 6.58 -5.15 19.98
CA HIS A 407 6.36 -5.97 18.78
C HIS A 407 7.66 -6.40 18.08
N LEU A 408 8.70 -5.56 18.13
CA LEU A 408 10.08 -6.03 17.97
C LEU A 408 10.41 -7.02 19.09
N GLY A 409 9.89 -6.83 20.29
CA GLY A 409 9.96 -7.78 21.40
C GLY A 409 9.22 -9.08 21.10
N VAL A 410 8.07 -9.07 20.44
CA VAL A 410 7.37 -10.29 20.01
C VAL A 410 8.10 -10.98 18.86
N LEU A 411 8.66 -10.25 17.89
CA LEU A 411 9.47 -10.83 16.82
C LEU A 411 10.81 -11.35 17.35
N VAL A 412 11.54 -10.57 18.15
CA VAL A 412 12.78 -10.98 18.82
C VAL A 412 12.51 -12.06 19.87
N ALA A 413 11.35 -12.08 20.54
CA ALA A 413 10.94 -13.16 21.43
C ALA A 413 10.45 -14.38 20.65
N ALA A 414 9.82 -14.25 19.48
CA ALA A 414 9.44 -15.38 18.63
C ALA A 414 10.67 -16.01 17.99
N TRP A 415 11.61 -15.21 17.49
CA TRP A 415 12.92 -15.64 17.00
C TRP A 415 13.82 -16.13 18.12
N GLY A 416 13.76 -15.51 19.30
CA GLY A 416 14.42 -15.93 20.53
C GLY A 416 13.86 -17.24 21.05
N LEU A 417 12.53 -17.41 21.04
CA LEU A 417 11.83 -18.65 21.40
C LEU A 417 12.13 -19.74 20.38
N LEU A 418 12.19 -19.43 19.08
CA LEU A 418 12.63 -20.37 18.06
C LEU A 418 14.08 -20.80 18.30
N GLY A 419 14.97 -19.87 18.63
CA GLY A 419 16.35 -20.13 19.04
C GLY A 419 16.43 -21.01 20.29
N VAL A 420 15.64 -20.69 21.33
CA VAL A 420 15.55 -21.44 22.59
C VAL A 420 14.96 -22.83 22.36
N LEU A 421 13.91 -22.99 21.56
CA LEU A 421 13.32 -24.28 21.20
C LEU A 421 14.30 -25.12 20.38
N THR A 422 15.11 -24.50 19.52
CA THR A 422 16.18 -25.18 18.78
C THR A 422 17.29 -25.66 19.74
N VAL A 423 17.63 -24.85 20.75
CA VAL A 423 18.58 -25.22 21.82
C VAL A 423 18.02 -26.34 22.71
N LEU A 424 16.76 -26.25 23.12
CA LEU A 424 16.05 -27.24 23.93
C LEU A 424 15.83 -28.55 23.17
N ALA A 425 15.61 -28.53 21.86
CA ALA A 425 15.55 -29.73 21.02
C ALA A 425 16.93 -30.39 20.84
N ALA A 426 18.01 -29.61 20.90
CA ALA A 426 19.39 -30.11 20.79
C ALA A 426 19.96 -30.63 22.14
N PHE A 427 19.46 -30.14 23.27
CA PHE A 427 20.00 -30.41 24.61
C PHE A 427 19.85 -31.88 25.09
N PRO A 428 18.70 -32.56 24.97
CA PRO A 428 18.53 -33.96 25.39
C PRO A 428 19.48 -34.92 24.67
N ARG A 429 19.74 -34.65 23.38
CA ARG A 429 20.67 -35.46 22.56
C ARG A 429 22.14 -35.23 22.95
N ALA A 430 22.51 -33.99 23.31
CA ALA A 430 23.84 -33.70 23.82
C ALA A 430 24.10 -34.41 25.16
N VAL A 431 23.11 -34.43 26.06
CA VAL A 431 23.16 -35.15 27.33
C VAL A 431 23.23 -36.67 27.12
N LEU A 432 22.44 -37.23 26.19
CA LEU A 432 22.49 -38.66 25.85
C LEU A 432 23.84 -39.10 25.27
N LEU A 433 24.45 -38.27 24.42
CA LEU A 433 25.78 -38.52 23.84
C LEU A 433 26.90 -38.37 24.88
N ALA A 434 26.80 -37.38 25.76
CA ALA A 434 27.73 -37.22 26.89
C ALA A 434 27.64 -38.40 27.86
N ARG A 435 26.42 -38.84 28.19
CA ARG A 435 26.15 -40.01 29.04
C ARG A 435 26.71 -41.29 28.40
N ARG A 436 26.48 -41.54 27.11
CA ARG A 436 27.07 -42.70 26.39
C ARG A 436 28.60 -42.68 26.42
N ARG A 437 29.23 -41.52 26.26
CA ARG A 437 30.70 -41.37 26.32
C ARG A 437 31.28 -41.53 27.72
N TRP A 438 30.56 -41.06 28.74
CA TRP A 438 30.94 -41.24 30.14
C TRP A 438 30.86 -42.70 30.57
N TRP A 439 29.77 -43.39 30.23
CA TRP A 439 29.64 -44.84 30.47
C TRP A 439 30.63 -45.68 29.68
N GLY A 440 30.99 -45.26 28.45
CA GLY A 440 32.05 -45.89 27.66
C GLY A 440 33.44 -45.76 28.28
N ARG A 441 33.77 -44.58 28.86
CA ARG A 441 35.02 -44.37 29.61
C ARG A 441 35.05 -45.14 30.94
N MET A 442 33.97 -45.11 31.71
CA MET A 442 33.84 -45.85 32.97
C MET A 442 33.98 -47.37 32.79
N ARG A 443 33.55 -47.94 31.65
CA ARG A 443 33.82 -49.35 31.32
C ARG A 443 35.30 -49.59 30.98
N GLY A 444 35.91 -48.71 30.18
CA GLY A 444 37.32 -48.82 29.81
C GLY A 444 38.33 -48.55 30.94
N ASP A 445 37.92 -47.83 31.99
CA ASP A 445 38.73 -47.55 33.18
C ASP A 445 38.56 -48.65 34.25
N ARG A 446 37.38 -49.30 34.33
CA ARG A 446 37.17 -50.51 35.15
C ARG A 446 38.01 -51.70 34.68
N GLU A 447 38.25 -51.82 33.38
CA GLU A 447 39.14 -52.85 32.82
C GLU A 447 40.64 -52.57 33.05
N ARG A 448 41.02 -51.36 33.53
CA ARG A 448 42.41 -50.92 33.69
C ARG A 448 42.82 -50.57 35.12
N GLY A 449 41.96 -50.79 36.12
CA GLY A 449 42.30 -50.65 37.54
C GLY A 449 42.66 -49.23 37.99
N ALA A 450 42.21 -48.19 37.29
CA ALA A 450 42.51 -46.80 37.63
C ALA A 450 41.42 -46.17 38.53
N SER A 451 41.82 -45.51 39.62
CA SER A 451 40.93 -44.76 40.52
C SER A 451 40.26 -43.57 39.81
N PRO A 452 39.01 -43.22 40.13
CA PRO A 452 38.26 -42.18 39.41
C PRO A 452 38.78 -40.77 39.78
N PRO A 453 38.94 -39.84 38.81
CA PRO A 453 39.23 -38.45 39.13
C PRO A 453 37.96 -37.73 39.62
N LEU A 454 38.13 -36.80 40.57
CA LEU A 454 37.07 -35.92 41.09
C LEU A 454 36.47 -35.03 39.99
N PRO A 455 35.20 -34.60 40.10
CA PRO A 455 34.51 -33.91 39.02
C PRO A 455 34.94 -32.43 38.95
N ALA A 456 35.60 -32.04 37.87
CA ALA A 456 35.72 -30.63 37.50
C ALA A 456 34.34 -30.13 37.04
N SER A 457 33.82 -29.12 37.73
CA SER A 457 32.56 -28.42 37.46
C SER A 457 32.64 -27.49 36.24
N GLU A 458 33.14 -27.99 35.11
CA GLU A 458 33.09 -27.23 33.86
C GLU A 458 31.81 -27.54 33.09
N VAL A 459 30.92 -26.56 33.03
CA VAL A 459 29.74 -26.52 32.16
C VAL A 459 30.24 -26.48 30.71
N PHE A 460 30.57 -27.66 30.18
CA PHE A 460 31.04 -27.85 28.82
C PHE A 460 29.84 -27.76 27.88
N ILE A 461 29.38 -26.54 27.57
CA ILE A 461 28.44 -26.33 26.46
C ILE A 461 29.16 -26.88 25.21
N PRO A 462 28.68 -27.97 24.58
CA PRO A 462 29.46 -28.64 23.57
C PRO A 462 29.68 -27.68 22.41
N ARG A 463 30.93 -27.53 21.94
CA ARG A 463 31.32 -26.69 20.78
C ARG A 463 30.40 -26.84 19.54
N ARG A 464 29.64 -27.93 19.45
CA ARG A 464 28.61 -28.17 18.43
C ARG A 464 27.33 -27.34 18.63
N LEU A 465 26.88 -27.15 19.87
CA LEU A 465 25.74 -26.29 20.19
C LEU A 465 26.08 -24.83 19.83
N TRP A 466 27.28 -24.37 20.20
CA TRP A 466 27.78 -23.04 19.80
C TRP A 466 27.82 -22.84 18.28
N ARG A 467 28.23 -23.86 17.50
CA ARG A 467 28.20 -23.79 16.03
C ARG A 467 26.80 -23.80 15.43
N LEU A 468 25.83 -24.41 16.11
CA LEU A 468 24.44 -24.45 15.65
C LEU A 468 23.74 -23.13 15.94
N VAL A 469 23.91 -22.62 17.17
CA VAL A 469 23.43 -21.30 17.56
C VAL A 469 24.04 -20.23 16.66
N SER A 470 25.36 -20.26 16.44
CA SER A 470 26.02 -19.26 15.59
C SER A 470 25.54 -19.31 14.13
N ARG A 471 25.33 -20.50 13.56
CA ARG A 471 24.77 -20.64 12.21
C ARG A 471 23.32 -20.16 12.11
N GLY A 472 22.49 -20.44 13.12
CA GLY A 472 21.12 -19.94 13.19
C GLY A 472 21.08 -18.42 13.29
N VAL A 473 21.95 -17.83 14.13
CA VAL A 473 22.09 -16.37 14.27
C VAL A 473 22.54 -15.73 12.95
N TRP A 474 23.57 -16.29 12.29
CA TRP A 474 24.04 -15.76 11.00
C TRP A 474 22.98 -15.85 9.89
N LEU A 475 22.22 -16.95 9.84
CA LEU A 475 21.11 -17.07 8.88
C LEU A 475 20.01 -16.06 9.18
N GLY A 476 19.65 -15.86 10.45
CA GLY A 476 18.67 -14.88 10.88
C GLY A 476 19.09 -13.45 10.52
N LEU A 477 20.35 -13.10 10.77
CA LEU A 477 20.92 -11.80 10.40
C LEU A 477 20.96 -11.59 8.87
N ALA A 478 21.30 -12.63 8.10
CA ALA A 478 21.31 -12.56 6.64
C ALA A 478 19.89 -12.38 6.07
N SER A 479 18.89 -13.08 6.62
CA SER A 479 17.49 -12.92 6.24
C SER A 479 16.96 -11.53 6.60
N LEU A 480 17.31 -11.02 7.80
CA LEU A 480 16.96 -9.66 8.21
C LEU A 480 17.58 -8.62 7.27
N GLY A 481 18.86 -8.80 6.90
CA GLY A 481 19.55 -7.95 5.95
C GLY A 481 18.89 -7.97 4.56
N ALA A 482 18.44 -9.13 4.08
CA ALA A 482 17.73 -9.24 2.81
C ALA A 482 16.35 -8.54 2.84
N VAL A 483 15.60 -8.66 3.93
CA VAL A 483 14.32 -7.94 4.12
C VAL A 483 14.54 -6.44 4.17
N LEU A 484 15.53 -5.97 4.92
CA LEU A 484 15.88 -4.55 4.99
C LEU A 484 16.35 -4.02 3.63
N ALA A 485 17.14 -4.80 2.88
CA ALA A 485 17.58 -4.42 1.54
C ALA A 485 16.42 -4.39 0.52
N ALA A 486 15.47 -5.33 0.60
CA ALA A 486 14.26 -5.32 -0.22
C ALA A 486 13.37 -4.11 0.13
N GLY A 487 13.17 -3.82 1.42
CA GLY A 487 12.45 -2.64 1.88
C GLY A 487 13.11 -1.33 1.44
N LEU A 488 14.44 -1.24 1.51
CA LEU A 488 15.23 -0.12 0.98
C LEU A 488 15.10 0.01 -0.54
N GLY A 489 15.06 -1.11 -1.26
CA GLY A 489 14.87 -1.15 -2.71
C GLY A 489 13.51 -0.61 -3.12
N VAL A 490 12.43 -1.10 -2.51
CA VAL A 490 11.06 -0.64 -2.75
C VAL A 490 10.91 0.85 -2.41
N ASN A 491 11.45 1.28 -1.26
CA ASN A 491 11.40 2.67 -0.85
C ASN A 491 12.20 3.60 -1.78
N ARG A 492 13.32 3.11 -2.33
CA ARG A 492 14.12 3.85 -3.31
C ARG A 492 13.46 3.92 -4.69
N TRP A 493 12.64 2.93 -5.05
CA TRP A 493 12.02 2.86 -6.38
C TRP A 493 10.75 3.72 -6.49
N GLY A 494 10.00 3.90 -5.41
CA GLY A 494 8.78 4.73 -5.42
C GLY A 494 8.76 5.92 -4.46
N GLU A 495 9.89 6.27 -3.84
CA GLU A 495 10.04 7.41 -2.91
C GLU A 495 8.97 7.51 -1.78
N PHE A 496 8.30 6.41 -1.46
CA PHE A 496 7.11 6.41 -0.58
C PHE A 496 7.38 6.92 0.84
N TYR A 497 8.54 6.58 1.43
CA TYR A 497 8.86 6.90 2.82
C TYR A 497 10.16 7.70 2.97
N PRO A 498 10.09 8.96 3.45
CA PRO A 498 11.28 9.78 3.68
C PRO A 498 12.08 9.29 4.91
N THR A 499 11.44 8.57 5.84
CA THR A 499 12.10 7.98 7.00
C THR A 499 11.54 6.59 7.35
N TRP A 500 12.36 5.77 8.02
CA TRP A 500 11.92 4.48 8.56
C TRP A 500 10.78 4.60 9.59
N GLN A 501 10.62 5.75 10.23
CA GLN A 501 9.52 6.01 11.16
C GLN A 501 8.19 6.08 10.42
N VAL A 502 8.14 6.79 9.28
CA VAL A 502 6.93 6.85 8.44
C VAL A 502 6.60 5.47 7.86
N ALA A 503 7.61 4.77 7.35
CA ALA A 503 7.46 3.39 6.88
C ALA A 503 6.91 2.47 8.00
N PHE A 504 7.42 2.62 9.22
CA PHE A 504 6.95 1.82 10.36
C PHE A 504 5.54 2.19 10.80
N LEU A 505 5.11 3.46 10.76
CA LEU A 505 3.74 3.85 11.10
C LEU A 505 2.72 3.26 10.13
N ASP A 506 3.00 3.33 8.83
CA ASP A 506 2.18 2.67 7.81
C ASP A 506 2.18 1.16 8.04
N LEU A 507 3.36 0.55 8.23
CA LEU A 507 3.49 -0.89 8.44
C LEU A 507 2.92 -1.38 9.79
N ALA A 508 2.90 -0.56 10.83
CA ALA A 508 2.40 -0.92 12.16
C ALA A 508 0.87 -0.86 12.20
N SER A 509 0.25 0.00 11.40
CA SER A 509 -1.22 0.00 11.22
C SER A 509 -1.75 -1.26 10.54
N ILE A 510 -0.86 -2.13 10.07
CA ILE A 510 -1.14 -3.42 9.43
C ILE A 510 -1.15 -4.58 10.45
N TRP A 511 -0.68 -4.40 11.70
CA TRP A 511 -0.48 -5.50 12.67
C TRP A 511 -1.43 -5.50 13.86
#